data_AF-A0A9X9A2K6-F1
#
_entry.id   AF-A0A9X9A2K6-F1
#
_cell.length_a   1.000
_cell.length_b   1.000
_cell.length_c   1.000
_cell.angle_alpha   90.00
_cell.angle_beta   90.00
_cell.angle_gamma   90.00
#
_symmetry.space_group_name_H-M   'P 1'
#
loop_
_entity.id
_entity.type
_entity.pdbx_description
1 polymer ?
#
loop_
_entity_poly.entity_id
_entity_poly.type
_entity_poly.pdbx_seq_one_letter_code
_entity_poly.pdbx_strand_id
1 'polypeptide(L)' 'YKDSIFEPGFTSKYDDLGNPSTGIGLSYVKEMVEQLEGDVTLEDRTEGKGSIFIIRLGIDHIISKG' A
#
# COMPACT_ATOMS: atom_id res chain seq x y z
N TYR A 1 7.28 -10.48 3.16
CA TYR A 1 6.00 -10.54 2.40
C TYR A 1 5.15 -9.31 2.62
N LYS A 2 4.85 -8.91 3.87
CA LYS A 2 3.96 -7.77 4.12
C LYS A 2 4.47 -6.44 3.56
N ASP A 3 5.78 -6.20 3.62
CA ASP A 3 6.34 -4.97 3.03
C ASP A 3 6.45 -5.06 1.50
N SER A 4 6.65 -6.27 0.98
CA SER A 4 6.79 -6.54 -0.45
C SER A 4 5.55 -6.15 -1.26
N ILE A 5 4.36 -6.14 -0.65
CA ILE A 5 3.10 -5.78 -1.34
C ILE A 5 3.06 -4.31 -1.77
N PHE A 6 3.93 -3.47 -1.19
CA PHE A 6 4.06 -2.06 -1.53
C PHE A 6 5.18 -1.80 -2.56
N GLU A 7 5.94 -2.83 -2.96
CA GLU A 7 7.01 -2.65 -3.93
C GLU A 7 6.45 -2.51 -5.36
N PRO A 8 7.03 -1.63 -6.19
CA PRO A 8 6.63 -1.49 -7.59
C PRO A 8 6.69 -2.83 -8.34
N GLY A 9 5.62 -3.13 -9.07
CA GLY A 9 5.53 -4.37 -9.85
C GLY A 9 5.17 -5.63 -9.03
N PHE A 10 4.96 -5.52 -7.72
CA PHE A 10 4.46 -6.65 -6.94
C PHE A 10 3.04 -7.04 -7.41
N THR A 11 2.89 -8.31 -7.80
CA THR A 11 1.59 -8.91 -8.07
C THR A 11 1.59 -10.39 -7.76
N SER A 12 0.46 -10.90 -7.27
CA SER A 12 0.20 -12.34 -7.16
C SER A 12 -0.73 -12.84 -8.27
N LYS A 13 -1.25 -11.94 -9.11
CA LYS A 13 -2.23 -12.28 -10.15
C LYS A 13 -1.53 -12.29 -11.50
N TYR A 14 -1.45 -13.49 -12.07
CA TYR A 14 -0.95 -13.75 -13.41
C TYR A 14 -2.06 -14.35 -14.26
N ASP A 15 -2.04 -14.11 -15.57
CA ASP A 15 -2.89 -14.83 -16.52
C ASP A 15 -2.29 -16.21 -16.88
N ASP A 16 -3.01 -16.98 -17.70
CA ASP A 16 -2.58 -18.32 -18.13
C ASP A 16 -1.29 -18.32 -18.95
N LEU A 17 -0.89 -17.15 -19.49
CA LEU A 17 0.34 -16.96 -20.24
C LEU A 17 1.50 -16.47 -19.35
N GLY A 18 1.26 -16.28 -18.05
CA GLY A 18 2.24 -15.80 -17.10
C GLY A 18 2.46 -14.28 -17.16
N ASN A 19 1.58 -13.52 -17.80
CA ASN A 19 1.67 -12.06 -17.77
C ASN A 19 1.20 -11.53 -16.40
N PRO A 20 1.99 -10.68 -15.73
CA PRO A 20 1.60 -10.07 -14.46
C PRO A 20 0.46 -9.07 -14.65
N SER A 21 -0.48 -9.02 -13.71
CA SER A 21 -1.37 -7.87 -13.58
C SER A 21 -0.62 -6.64 -13.05
N THR A 22 -1.22 -5.45 -13.18
CA THR A 22 -0.66 -4.18 -12.66
C THR A 22 -0.74 -4.04 -11.13
N GLY A 23 -1.21 -5.07 -10.42
CA GLY A 23 -1.50 -4.98 -8.99
C GLY A 23 -2.69 -4.06 -8.67
N ILE A 24 -2.88 -3.74 -7.39
CA ILE A 24 -4.00 -2.91 -6.90
C ILE A 24 -3.59 -1.47 -6.57
N GLY A 25 -2.34 -1.07 -6.88
CA GLY A 25 -1.84 0.29 -6.68
C GLY A 25 -1.25 0.59 -5.29
N LEU A 26 -0.86 -0.41 -4.49
CA LEU A 26 -0.28 -0.16 -3.16
C LEU A 26 1.07 0.56 -3.19
N SER A 27 1.88 0.36 -4.25
CA SER A 27 3.13 1.11 -4.44
C SER A 27 2.87 2.60 -4.60
N TYR A 28 1.82 2.97 -5.33
CA TYR A 28 1.40 4.37 -5.49
C TYR A 28 0.90 4.96 -4.16
N VAL A 29 0.15 4.19 -3.37
CA VAL A 29 -0.29 4.62 -2.03
C VAL A 29 0.92 4.88 -1.13
N LYS A 30 1.90 3.98 -1.10
CA LYS A 30 3.13 4.14 -0.30
C LYS A 30 3.88 5.41 -0.72
N GLU A 31 4.11 5.59 -2.02
CA GLU A 31 4.78 6.79 -2.55
C GLU A 31 4.06 8.08 -2.12
N MET A 32 2.74 8.13 -2.26
CA MET A 32 1.95 9.31 -1.88
C MET A 32 2.03 9.61 -0.38
N VAL A 33 1.96 8.58 0.45
CA VAL A 33 2.02 8.71 1.91
C VAL A 33 3.42 9.15 2.36
N GLU A 34 4.48 8.59 1.77
CA GLU A 34 5.86 8.99 2.01
C GLU A 34 6.14 10.44 1.56
N GLN A 35 5.55 10.90 0.45
CA GLN A 35 5.61 12.32 0.02
C GLN A 35 4.96 13.29 1.02
N LEU A 36 4.07 12.79 1.87
CA LEU A 36 3.43 13.55 2.95
C LEU A 36 4.12 13.30 4.30
N GLU A 37 5.34 12.75 4.28
CA GLU A 37 6.13 12.39 5.47
C GLU A 37 5.36 11.45 6.42
N GLY A 38 4.50 10.60 5.83
CA GLY A 38 3.69 9.63 6.54
C GLY A 38 4.19 8.20 6.42
N ASP A 39 3.37 7.27 6.93
CA ASP A 39 3.62 5.84 6.92
C ASP A 39 2.35 5.05 6.54
N VAL A 40 2.51 3.95 5.82
CA VAL A 40 1.44 3.00 5.50
C VAL A 40 1.83 1.58 5.89
N THR A 41 0.96 0.91 6.65
CA THR A 41 1.20 -0.44 7.16
C THR A 41 0.00 -1.35 6.94
N LEU A 42 0.24 -2.65 6.84
CA LEU A 42 -0.79 -3.68 6.87
C LEU A 42 -0.86 -4.24 8.31
N GLU A 43 -2.05 -4.25 8.90
CA GLU A 43 -2.23 -4.77 10.25
C GLU A 43 -2.02 -6.29 10.33
N ASP A 44 -1.28 -6.70 11.36
CA ASP A 44 -1.06 -8.10 11.70
C ASP A 44 -2.29 -8.67 12.42
N ARG A 45 -3.23 -9.20 11.62
CA ARG A 45 -4.44 -9.82 12.17
C ARG A 45 -4.23 -11.32 12.40
N THR A 46 -4.53 -11.75 13.63
CA THR A 46 -4.58 -13.17 13.99
C THR A 46 -5.96 -13.79 13.76
N GLU A 47 -7.03 -12.97 13.72
CA GLU A 47 -8.42 -13.43 13.57
C GLU A 47 -9.29 -12.48 12.71
N GLY A 48 -10.33 -13.05 12.08
CA GLY A 48 -11.30 -12.35 11.25
C GLY A 48 -11.03 -12.46 9.74
N LYS A 49 -11.96 -11.93 8.92
CA LYS A 49 -11.84 -11.88 7.46
C LYS A 49 -11.36 -10.50 7.00
N GLY A 50 -10.64 -10.48 5.88
CA GLY A 50 -10.19 -9.25 5.21
C GLY A 50 -8.89 -8.66 5.77
N SER A 51 -8.49 -7.52 5.21
CA SER A 51 -7.24 -6.82 5.50
C SER A 51 -7.52 -5.42 6.05
N ILE A 52 -6.68 -4.94 6.97
CA ILE A 52 -6.74 -3.57 7.50
C ILE A 52 -5.45 -2.85 7.12
N PHE A 53 -5.57 -1.79 6.35
CA PHE A 53 -4.46 -0.90 5.99
C PHE A 53 -4.54 0.35 6.86
N ILE A 54 -3.41 0.73 7.45
CA ILE A 54 -3.31 1.87 8.36
C ILE A 54 -2.39 2.90 7.73
N ILE A 55 -2.91 4.11 7.51
CA ILE A 55 -2.16 5.26 7.01
C ILE A 55 -2.01 6.26 8.15
N ARG A 56 -0.78 6.73 8.39
CA ARG A 56 -0.44 7.73 9.40
C ARG A 56 0.14 8.94 8.70
N LEU A 57 -0.41 10.12 8.95
CA LEU A 57 0.00 11.38 8.35
C LEU A 57 0.16 12.43 9.45
N GLY A 58 1.20 13.26 9.35
CA GLY A 58 1.33 14.45 10.20
C GLY A 58 0.31 15.52 9.80
N ILE A 59 -0.30 16.17 10.79
CA ILE A 59 -1.35 17.19 10.56
C ILE A 59 -0.81 18.35 9.71
N ASP A 60 0.43 18.76 9.93
CA ASP A 60 1.06 19.88 9.23
C ASP A 60 1.18 19.63 7.70
N HIS A 61 1.37 18.38 7.29
CA HIS A 61 1.52 18.00 5.88
C HIS A 61 0.18 17.86 5.14
N ILE A 62 -0.94 17.79 5.87
CA ILE A 62 -2.28 17.73 5.29
C ILE A 62 -2.81 19.16 5.02
N ILE A 63 -2.45 20.12 5.87
CA ILE A 63 -2.97 21.50 5.80
C ILE A 63 -2.35 22.29 4.63
N SER A 64 -1.15 21.92 4.17
CA SER A 64 -0.39 22.65 3.14
C SER A 64 -0.88 22.46 1.70
N LYS A 65 -1.76 21.49 1.40
CA LYS A 65 -2.21 21.19 0.01
C LYS A 65 -3.71 21.43 -0.24
N GLY A 66 -4.39 22.12 0.69
CA GLY A 66 -5.81 22.52 0.55
C GLY A 66 -6.01 23.82 -0.20
#